data_AF-A0A259KG72-F1
#
_entry.id   AF-A0A259KG72-F1
#
_cell.length_a   1.000
_cell.length_b   1.000
_cell.length_c   1.000
_cell.angle_alpha   90.00
_cell.angle_beta   90.00
_cell.angle_gamma   90.00
#
_symmetry.space_group_name_H-M   'P 1'
#
loop_
_entity.id
_entity.type
_entity.pdbx_description
1 polymer ?
#
loop_
_entity_poly.entity_id
_entity_poly.type
_entity_poly.pdbx_seq_one_letter_code
_entity_poly.pdbx_strand_id
1 'polypeptide(L)'
;EVTLLPRHWDWLADQPGGASVALRKLVEAARRDQSAPARRRAAQEAAYRFMSALAGNLIQFEEALRAFYAGDAAGFARLTAAWPEDIRAHARRLAAPAFE
;
A
#
# COMPACT_ATOMS: atom_id res chain seq x y z
N GLU A 1 -10.30 -0.78 18.34
CA GLU A 1 -11.50 -0.01 18.73
C GLU A 1 -11.65 1.22 17.85
N VAL A 2 -12.88 1.69 17.64
CA VAL A 2 -13.20 2.91 16.89
C VAL A 2 -13.80 3.92 17.87
N THR A 3 -13.15 5.06 18.03
CA THR A 3 -13.60 6.12 18.95
C THR A 3 -14.15 7.30 18.16
N LEU A 4 -15.42 7.63 18.36
CA LEU A 4 -16.10 8.78 17.75
C LEU A 4 -16.82 9.60 18.83
N LEU A 5 -16.98 10.90 18.58
CA LEU A 5 -17.74 11.79 19.45
C LEU A 5 -19.24 11.45 19.38
N PRO A 6 -20.02 11.63 20.46
CA PRO A 6 -21.45 11.28 20.50
C PRO A 6 -22.25 11.83 19.31
N ARG A 7 -22.06 13.10 18.97
CA ARG A 7 -22.68 13.75 17.79
C ARG A 7 -22.40 13.06 16.45
N HIS A 8 -21.26 12.36 16.31
CA HIS A 8 -20.92 11.63 15.09
C HIS A 8 -21.64 10.28 15.05
N TRP A 9 -21.90 9.67 16.20
CA TRP A 9 -22.75 8.48 16.29
C TRP A 9 -24.20 8.80 15.95
N ASP A 10 -24.73 9.90 16.47
CA ASP A 10 -26.09 10.35 16.17
C ASP A 10 -26.25 10.61 14.67
N TRP A 11 -25.31 11.34 14.07
CA TRP A 11 -25.31 11.58 12.62
C TRP A 11 -25.19 10.28 11.80
N LEU A 12 -24.41 9.29 12.25
CA LEU A 12 -24.28 8.00 11.59
C LEU A 12 -25.58 7.18 11.67
N ALA A 13 -26.29 7.25 12.80
CA ALA A 13 -27.56 6.57 13.02
C ALA A 13 -28.68 7.13 12.13
N ASP A 14 -28.63 8.44 11.84
CA ASP A 14 -29.61 9.13 10.99
C ASP A 14 -29.40 8.89 9.47
N GLN A 15 -28.35 8.16 9.07
CA GLN A 15 -28.09 7.91 7.65
C GLN A 15 -29.05 6.86 7.06
N PRO A 16 -29.54 7.05 5.82
CA PRO A 16 -30.35 6.04 5.13
C PRO A 16 -29.53 4.77 4.89
N GLY A 17 -29.98 3.65 5.46
CA GLY A 17 -29.27 2.37 5.46
C GLY A 17 -28.40 2.11 6.72
N GLY A 18 -28.43 3.03 7.69
CA GLY A 18 -27.82 2.88 9.01
C GLY A 18 -26.32 3.15 9.07
N ALA A 19 -25.80 3.19 10.31
CA ALA A 19 -24.43 3.56 10.63
C ALA A 19 -23.37 2.72 9.87
N SER A 20 -23.59 1.42 9.70
CA SER A 20 -22.63 0.54 9.01
C SER A 20 -22.49 0.84 7.52
N VAL A 21 -23.59 1.21 6.84
CA VAL A 21 -23.57 1.57 5.42
C VAL A 21 -22.89 2.93 5.23
N ALA A 22 -23.18 3.88 6.12
CA ALA A 22 -22.54 5.19 6.13
C ALA A 22 -21.03 5.10 6.39
N LEU A 23 -20.61 4.33 7.39
CA LEU A 23 -19.19 4.07 7.67
C LEU A 23 -18.49 3.43 6.48
N ARG A 24 -19.11 2.43 5.83
CA ARG A 24 -18.52 1.81 4.63
C ARG A 24 -18.32 2.83 3.51
N LYS A 25 -19.32 3.67 3.23
CA LYS A 25 -19.22 4.71 2.19
C LYS A 25 -18.15 5.76 2.53
N LEU A 26 -18.04 6.18 3.79
CA LEU A 26 -17.02 7.11 4.24
C LEU A 26 -15.61 6.51 4.14
N VAL A 27 -15.45 5.25 4.51
CA VAL A 27 -14.18 4.52 4.35
C VAL A 27 -13.84 4.39 2.86
N GLU A 28 -14.79 4.02 2.01
CA GLU A 28 -14.57 3.93 0.56
C GLU A 28 -14.24 5.30 -0.06
N ALA A 29 -14.92 6.36 0.36
CA ALA A 29 -14.61 7.73 -0.06
C ALA A 29 -13.20 8.13 0.37
N ALA A 30 -12.84 7.97 1.65
CA ALA A 30 -11.50 8.28 2.16
C ALA A 30 -10.40 7.43 1.52
N ARG A 31 -10.68 6.16 1.17
CA ARG A 31 -9.77 5.30 0.41
C ARG A 31 -9.56 5.82 -1.00
N ARG A 32 -10.60 6.31 -1.67
CA ARG A 32 -10.50 6.94 -2.99
C ARG A 32 -9.80 8.30 -2.93
N ASP A 33 -9.97 9.01 -1.82
CA ASP A 33 -9.39 10.33 -1.56
C ASP A 33 -7.93 10.26 -1.03
N GLN A 34 -7.37 9.06 -0.90
CA GLN A 34 -5.92 8.91 -0.78
C GLN A 34 -5.28 9.40 -2.06
N SER A 35 -4.77 10.64 -2.00
CA SER A 35 -4.04 11.28 -3.08
C SER A 35 -2.96 10.33 -3.61
N ALA A 36 -2.68 10.39 -4.92
CA ALA A 36 -1.62 9.57 -5.53
C ALA A 36 -0.28 9.65 -4.75
N PRO A 37 0.14 10.83 -4.21
CA PRO A 37 1.30 10.91 -3.32
C PRO A 37 1.20 10.08 -2.03
N ALA A 38 0.03 10.04 -1.38
CA ALA A 38 -0.17 9.24 -0.17
C ALA A 38 -0.14 7.74 -0.49
N ARG A 39 -0.75 7.32 -1.61
CA ARG A 39 -0.72 5.92 -2.07
C ARG A 39 0.70 5.47 -2.45
N ARG A 40 1.46 6.30 -3.16
CA ARG A 40 2.88 6.05 -3.46
C ARG A 40 3.70 5.87 -2.19
N ARG A 41 3.54 6.76 -1.21
CA ARG A 41 4.28 6.68 0.06
C ARG A 41 3.95 5.41 0.85
N ALA A 42 2.68 5.04 0.93
CA ALA A 42 2.25 3.81 1.58
C ALA A 42 2.79 2.56 0.87
N ALA A 43 2.80 2.54 -0.46
CA ALA A 43 3.39 1.47 -1.26
C ALA A 43 4.92 1.37 -1.05
N GLN A 44 5.62 2.51 -1.01
CA GLN A 44 7.05 2.58 -0.70
C GLN A 44 7.37 1.97 0.67
N GLU A 45 6.63 2.36 1.70
CA GLU A 45 6.83 1.85 3.05
C GLU A 45 6.54 0.34 3.14
N ALA A 46 5.44 -0.11 2.54
CA ALA A 46 5.06 -1.53 2.55
C ALA A 46 6.07 -2.40 1.79
N ALA A 47 6.46 -1.99 0.58
CA ALA A 47 7.43 -2.71 -0.24
C ALA A 47 8.82 -2.75 0.44
N TYR A 48 9.28 -1.63 1.00
CA TYR A 48 10.56 -1.58 1.73
C TYR A 48 10.57 -2.51 2.94
N ARG A 49 9.54 -2.46 3.80
CA ARG A 49 9.46 -3.35 4.98
C ARG A 49 9.48 -4.82 4.58
N PHE A 50 8.70 -5.19 3.56
CA PHE A 50 8.66 -6.55 3.06
C PHE A 50 10.02 -7.00 2.52
N MET A 51 10.62 -6.23 1.62
CA MET A 51 11.89 -6.59 0.99
C MET A 51 13.04 -6.62 2.00
N SER A 52 13.10 -5.68 2.95
CA SER A 52 14.14 -5.70 4.00
C SER A 52 14.02 -6.90 4.92
N ALA A 53 12.80 -7.39 5.19
CA ALA A 53 12.58 -8.55 6.05
C ALA A 53 12.84 -9.90 5.34
N LEU A 54 12.49 -10.01 4.05
CA LEU A 54 12.46 -11.30 3.34
C LEU A 54 13.44 -11.41 2.17
N ALA A 55 13.92 -10.29 1.66
CA ALA A 55 14.80 -10.23 0.49
C ALA A 55 16.18 -9.64 0.80
N GLY A 56 16.45 -9.19 2.03
CA GLY A 56 17.69 -8.49 2.40
C GLY A 56 18.99 -9.28 2.16
N ASN A 57 18.91 -10.61 2.11
CA ASN A 57 20.02 -11.51 1.80
C ASN A 57 19.96 -12.09 0.39
N LEU A 58 19.00 -11.66 -0.44
CA LEU A 58 18.86 -12.15 -1.80
C LEU A 58 19.77 -11.38 -2.75
N ILE A 59 20.15 -12.06 -3.83
CA ILE A 59 20.97 -11.49 -4.90
C ILE A 59 20.30 -10.23 -5.44
N GLN A 60 21.10 -9.19 -5.71
CA GLN A 60 20.63 -7.91 -6.28
C GLN A 60 19.65 -7.12 -5.40
N PHE A 61 19.57 -7.42 -4.10
CA PHE A 61 18.69 -6.70 -3.18
C PHE A 61 18.92 -5.18 -3.17
N GLU A 62 20.17 -4.75 -3.02
CA GLU A 62 20.50 -3.32 -2.93
C GLU A 62 20.24 -2.60 -4.26
N GLU A 63 20.58 -3.22 -5.39
CA GLU A 63 20.30 -2.69 -6.72
C GLU A 63 18.80 -2.62 -6.99
N ALA A 64 18.04 -3.65 -6.58
CA ALA A 64 16.59 -3.64 -6.70
C ALA A 64 15.99 -2.51 -5.86
N LEU A 65 16.46 -2.32 -4.63
CA LEU A 65 16.00 -1.22 -3.78
C LEU A 65 16.35 0.16 -4.37
N ARG A 66 17.53 0.29 -4.99
CA ARG A 66 17.94 1.50 -5.72
C ARG A 66 17.02 1.78 -6.91
N ALA A 67 16.73 0.78 -7.73
CA ALA A 67 15.82 0.90 -8.86
C ALA A 67 14.39 1.25 -8.40
N PHE A 68 13.95 0.65 -7.29
CA PHE A 68 12.64 0.93 -6.68
C PHE A 68 12.48 2.40 -6.30
N TYR A 69 13.43 2.96 -5.53
CA TYR A 69 13.37 4.38 -5.13
C TYR A 69 13.63 5.36 -6.28
N ALA A 70 14.35 4.93 -7.33
CA ALA A 70 14.52 5.71 -8.55
C ALA A 70 13.25 5.74 -9.43
N GLY A 71 12.23 4.94 -9.11
CA GLY A 71 11.02 4.80 -9.92
C GLY A 71 11.23 3.96 -11.19
N ASP A 72 12.35 3.23 -11.31
CA ASP A 72 12.65 2.37 -12.44
C ASP A 72 11.97 1.01 -12.29
N ALA A 73 10.69 0.95 -12.68
CA ALA A 73 9.89 -0.27 -12.61
C ALA A 73 10.47 -1.43 -13.43
N ALA A 74 11.08 -1.13 -14.59
CA ALA A 74 11.67 -2.14 -15.47
C ALA A 74 12.96 -2.72 -14.89
N GLY A 75 13.85 -1.85 -14.38
CA GLY A 75 15.05 -2.24 -13.67
C GLY A 75 14.73 -3.05 -12.41
N PHE A 76 13.74 -2.60 -11.63
CA PHE A 76 13.25 -3.33 -10.46
C PHE A 76 12.74 -4.73 -10.82
N ALA A 77 11.94 -4.87 -11.88
CA ALA A 77 11.46 -6.17 -12.34
C ALA A 77 12.62 -7.09 -12.76
N ARG A 78 13.60 -6.56 -13.49
CA ARG A 78 14.78 -7.33 -13.93
C ARG A 78 15.63 -7.82 -12.73
N LEU A 79 15.89 -6.94 -11.76
CA LEU A 79 16.74 -7.25 -10.60
C LEU A 79 16.06 -8.22 -9.61
N THR A 80 14.73 -8.19 -9.53
CA THR A 80 13.95 -9.13 -8.70
C THR A 80 13.68 -10.48 -9.38
N ALA A 81 14.10 -10.67 -10.65
CA ALA A 81 13.79 -11.89 -11.39
C ALA A 81 14.45 -13.15 -10.80
N ALA A 82 15.63 -13.00 -10.20
CA ALA A 82 16.36 -14.10 -9.57
C ALA A 82 15.83 -14.49 -8.18
N TRP A 83 14.90 -13.72 -7.62
CA TRP A 83 14.33 -14.02 -6.30
C TRP A 83 13.34 -15.18 -6.38
N PRO A 84 13.10 -15.89 -5.24
CA PRO A 84 12.03 -16.86 -5.14
C PRO A 84 10.69 -16.29 -5.59
N GLU A 85 9.90 -17.11 -6.27
CA GLU A 85 8.70 -16.69 -6.99
C GLU A 85 7.71 -15.90 -6.14
N ASP A 86 7.37 -16.41 -4.97
CA ASP A 86 6.42 -15.76 -4.07
C ASP A 86 6.97 -14.43 -3.55
N ILE A 87 8.27 -14.34 -3.29
CA ILE A 87 8.93 -13.13 -2.82
C ILE A 87 8.92 -12.06 -3.92
N ARG A 88 9.32 -12.39 -5.16
CA ARG A 88 9.28 -11.40 -6.27
C ARG A 88 7.87 -10.97 -6.59
N ALA A 89 6.90 -11.90 -6.60
CA ALA A 89 5.52 -11.60 -6.95
C ALA A 89 4.91 -10.65 -5.90
N HIS A 90 5.15 -10.93 -4.62
CA HIS A 90 4.65 -10.11 -3.53
C HIS A 90 5.34 -8.74 -3.48
N ALA A 91 6.67 -8.68 -3.64
CA ALA A 91 7.41 -7.43 -3.70
C ALA A 91 6.92 -6.52 -4.84
N ARG A 92 6.74 -7.06 -6.04
CA ARG A 92 6.22 -6.31 -7.21
C ARG A 92 4.80 -5.81 -7.00
N ARG A 93 3.94 -6.62 -6.38
CA ARG A 93 2.56 -6.23 -6.05
C ARG A 93 2.52 -5.06 -5.05
N LEU A 94 3.39 -5.08 -4.03
CA LEU A 94 3.50 -3.98 -3.07
C LEU A 94 4.11 -2.71 -3.69
N ALA A 95 5.07 -2.89 -4.61
CA ALA A 95 5.77 -1.81 -5.28
C ALA A 95 4.94 -1.12 -6.38
N ALA A 96 3.95 -1.79 -6.98
CA ALA A 96 3.20 -1.29 -8.13
C ALA A 96 2.64 0.14 -7.95
N PRO A 97 1.96 0.49 -6.83
CA PRO A 97 1.43 1.84 -6.66
C PRO A 97 2.50 2.91 -6.41
N ALA A 98 3.76 2.53 -6.19
CA ALA A 98 4.88 3.46 -6.09
C ALA A 98 5.41 3.91 -7.47
N PHE A 99 5.06 3.17 -8.54
CA PHE A 99 5.46 3.46 -9.92
C PHE A 99 4.37 4.17 -10.74
N GLU A 100 3.11 4.18 -10.26
CA GLU A 100 1.97 4.92 -10.83
C GLU A 100 2.06 6.41 -10.54
#